data_AF-A0A817T7R3-F1
#
_entry.id   AF-A0A817T7R3-F1
#
_cell.length_a   1.000
_cell.length_b   1.000
_cell.length_c   1.000
_cell.angle_alpha   90.00
_cell.angle_beta   90.00
_cell.angle_gamma   90.00
#
_symmetry.space_group_name_H-M   'P 1'
#
loop_
_entity.id
_entity.type
_entity.pdbx_description
1 polymer ?
#
loop_
_entity_poly.entity_id
_entity_poly.type
_entity_poly.pdbx_seq_one_letter_code
_entity_poly.pdbx_strand_id
1 'polypeptide(L)' 'MACKAFFRRNAVRLGTYEFICPKDGDCPITHTYRRLCNCCRLAKCFRVGMQKDLILSEAAKEARR' A
#
# COMPACT_ATOMS: atom_id res chain seq x y z
N MET A 1 -8.40 0.02 -8.93
CA MET A 1 -7.18 -0.82 -8.98
C MET A 1 -7.13 -1.78 -7.79
N ALA A 2 -6.61 -2.99 -7.99
CA ALA A 2 -6.58 -4.08 -7.01
C ALA A 2 -5.58 -3.84 -5.86
N CYS A 3 -5.81 -4.45 -4.69
CA CYS A 3 -4.97 -4.25 -3.50
C CYS A 3 -3.55 -4.80 -3.67
N LYS A 4 -3.36 -5.90 -4.41
CA LYS A 4 -2.02 -6.43 -4.73
C LYS A 4 -1.15 -5.41 -5.50
N ALA A 5 -1.71 -4.83 -6.57
CA ALA A 5 -1.00 -3.83 -7.38
C ALA A 5 -0.88 -2.46 -6.68
N PHE A 6 -1.81 -2.13 -5.78
CA PHE A 6 -1.71 -0.98 -4.91
C PHE A 6 -0.55 -1.14 -3.92
N PHE A 7 -0.49 -2.25 -3.20
CA PHE A 7 0.51 -2.52 -2.17
C PHE A 7 1.92 -2.47 -2.76
N ARG A 8 2.17 -3.18 -3.87
CA ARG A 8 3.48 -3.19 -4.53
C ARG A 8 4.04 -1.80 -4.85
N ARG A 9 3.18 -0.84 -5.21
CA ARG A 9 3.59 0.53 -5.56
C ARG A 9 3.80 1.45 -4.37
N ASN A 10 3.19 1.12 -3.23
CA ASN A 10 3.04 2.05 -2.12
C ASN A 10 3.69 1.56 -0.82
N ALA A 11 3.97 0.26 -0.68
CA ALA A 11 4.56 -0.32 0.52
C ALA A 11 5.94 0.27 0.88
N VAL A 12 6.69 0.74 -0.12
CA VAL A 12 8.00 1.42 0.08
C VAL A 12 7.88 2.90 0.41
N ARG A 13 6.67 3.48 0.30
CA ARG A 13 6.38 4.91 0.51
C ARG A 13 5.67 5.15 1.85
N LEU A 14 5.58 4.14 2.71
CA LEU A 14 4.97 4.29 4.03
C LEU A 14 5.77 5.33 4.84
N GLY A 15 5.09 6.32 5.42
CA GLY A 15 5.72 7.39 6.19
C GLY A 15 6.07 8.64 5.38
N THR A 16 5.79 8.68 4.07
CA THR A 16 5.84 9.94 3.30
C THR A 16 4.56 10.75 3.49
N TYR A 17 4.62 12.06 3.20
CA TYR A 17 3.48 12.98 3.30
C TYR A 17 2.26 12.55 2.46
N GLU A 18 2.47 11.74 1.41
CA GLU A 18 1.41 11.19 0.56
C GLU A 18 0.56 10.11 1.25
N PHE A 19 0.98 9.64 2.44
CA PHE A 19 0.30 8.65 3.25
C PHE A 19 -0.30 9.24 4.53
N ILE A 20 -0.77 10.49 4.47
CA ILE A 20 -1.58 11.11 5.52
C ILE A 20 -3.07 10.78 5.29
N CYS A 21 -3.78 10.43 6.36
CA CYS A 21 -5.23 10.25 6.29
C CYS A 21 -5.91 11.63 6.27
N PRO A 22 -6.87 11.90 5.36
CA PRO A 22 -7.63 13.15 5.38
C PRO A 22 -8.69 13.20 6.50
N LYS A 23 -8.79 12.16 7.31
CA LYS A 23 -9.73 11.99 8.44
C LYS A 23 -8.95 11.45 9.65
N ASP A 24 -9.58 10.59 10.46
CA ASP A 24 -9.04 10.11 11.74
C ASP A 24 -8.26 8.78 11.65
N GLY A 25 -7.80 8.40 10.46
CA GLY A 25 -6.99 7.18 10.28
C GLY A 25 -7.77 5.85 10.31
N ASP A 26 -9.10 5.88 10.36
CA ASP A 26 -9.96 4.70 10.52
C ASP A 26 -10.87 4.40 9.30
N CYS A 27 -10.60 5.01 8.14
CA CYS A 27 -11.52 4.98 7.01
C CYS A 27 -11.95 3.55 6.60
N PRO A 28 -13.24 3.33 6.29
CA PRO A 28 -13.73 2.03 5.86
C PRO A 28 -13.18 1.66 4.48
N ILE A 29 -12.36 0.61 4.41
CA ILE A 29 -11.75 0.13 3.17
C ILE A 29 -12.61 -0.97 2.54
N THR A 30 -13.64 -0.57 1.81
CA THR A 30 -14.50 -1.46 1.01
C THR A 30 -14.15 -1.40 -0.48
N HIS A 31 -14.78 -2.24 -1.31
CA HIS A 31 -14.57 -2.21 -2.76
C HIS A 31 -14.82 -0.81 -3.37
N THR A 32 -15.84 -0.12 -2.87
CA THR A 32 -16.27 1.23 -3.28
C THR A 32 -15.35 2.30 -2.73
N TYR A 33 -15.03 2.26 -1.43
CA TYR A 33 -14.36 3.37 -0.75
C TYR A 33 -12.84 3.27 -0.67
N ARG A 34 -12.24 2.14 -1.03
CA ARG A 34 -10.78 1.93 -0.99
C ARG A 34 -9.94 2.93 -1.79
N ARG A 35 -10.52 3.76 -2.66
CA ARG A 35 -9.77 4.79 -3.40
C ARG A 35 -9.71 6.14 -2.68
N LEU A 36 -10.52 6.32 -1.63
CA LEU A 36 -10.67 7.61 -0.94
C LEU A 36 -9.52 7.91 0.03
N CYS A 37 -8.86 6.87 0.56
CA CYS A 37 -7.77 7.06 1.51
C CYS A 37 -6.65 6.06 1.24
N ASN A 38 -5.54 6.54 0.68
CA ASN A 38 -4.35 5.70 0.44
C ASN A 38 -3.71 5.29 1.78
N CYS A 39 -3.69 6.18 2.78
CA CYS A 39 -3.21 5.92 4.14
C CYS A 39 -3.85 4.68 4.77
N CYS A 40 -5.16 4.74 5.05
CA CYS A 40 -5.90 3.65 5.68
C CYS A 40 -5.90 2.38 4.83
N ARG A 41 -5.90 2.52 3.50
CA ARG A 41 -5.80 1.36 2.60
C ARG A 41 -4.46 0.64 2.75
N LEU A 42 -3.35 1.36 2.77
CA LEU A 42 -2.03 0.75 2.94
C LEU A 42 -1.87 0.18 4.34
N ALA A 43 -2.32 0.89 5.38
CA ALA A 43 -2.36 0.38 6.75
C ALA A 43 -3.16 -0.93 6.85
N LYS A 44 -4.32 -1.02 6.18
CA LYS A 44 -5.10 -2.25 6.13
C LYS A 44 -4.37 -3.37 5.38
N CYS A 45 -3.67 -3.08 4.28
CA CYS A 45 -2.84 -4.07 3.57
C CYS A 45 -1.79 -4.72 4.49
N PHE A 46 -1.08 -3.91 5.28
CA PHE A 46 -0.15 -4.42 6.29
C PHE A 46 -0.87 -5.22 7.39
N ARG A 47 -2.01 -4.72 7.89
CA ARG A 47 -2.80 -5.39 8.94
C ARG A 47 -3.32 -6.77 8.53
N VAL A 48 -3.59 -6.99 7.25
CA VAL A 48 -3.99 -8.31 6.73
C VAL A 48 -2.80 -9.20 6.33
N GLY A 49 -1.57 -8.78 6.63
CA GLY A 49 -0.36 -9.60 6.46
C GLY A 49 0.39 -9.41 5.14
N MET A 50 0.13 -8.36 4.35
CA MET A 50 0.98 -8.08 3.19
C MET A 50 2.36 -7.59 3.66
N GLN A 51 3.42 -8.27 3.22
CA GLN A 51 4.80 -7.97 3.64
C GLN A 51 5.56 -7.21 2.54
N LYS A 52 6.15 -6.07 2.90
CA LYS A 52 6.92 -5.25 1.95
C LYS A 52 8.22 -5.94 1.53
N ASP A 53 8.79 -6.78 2.39
CA ASP A 53 10.09 -7.43 2.15
C ASP A 53 10.01 -8.51 1.06
N LEU A 54 8.79 -8.99 0.75
CA LEU A 54 8.52 -9.90 -0.35
C LEU A 54 8.35 -9.17 -1.71
N ILE A 55 8.43 -7.84 -1.73
CA ILE A 55 8.45 -7.06 -2.96
C ILE A 55 9.87 -7.04 -3.49
N LEU A 56 10.09 -7.68 -4.64
CA LEU A 56 11.36 -7.64 -5.37
C LEU A 56 11.85 -6.19 -5.53
N SER A 57 13.07 -5.93 -5.06
CA SER A 57 13.76 -4.66 -5.31
C SER A 57 14.03 -4.48 -6.81
N GLU A 58 14.23 -3.24 -7.26
CA GLU A 58 14.57 -2.97 -8.67
C GLU A 58 15.84 -3.72 -9.09
N ALA A 59 16.86 -3.76 -8.22
CA ALA A 59 18.08 -4.54 -8.45
C ALA A 59 17.80 -6.04 -8.68
N ALA A 60 16.89 -6.65 -7.90
CA ALA A 60 16.52 -8.05 -8.07
C ALA A 60 15.67 -8.32 -9.32
N LYS A 61 14.99 -7.31 -9.87
CA LYS A 61 14.27 -7.42 -11.15
C LYS A 61 15.23 -7.37 -12.33
N GLU A 62 16.26 -6.52 -12.26
CA GLU A 62 17.29 -6.37 -13.29
C GLU A 62 18.06 -7.68 -13.48
N ALA A 63 18.45 -8.33 -12.38
CA ALA A 63 19.16 -9.62 -12.39
C ALA A 63 18.35 -10.80 -12.97
N ARG A 64 17.07 -10.59 -13.28
CA ARG A 64 16.13 -11.62 -13.77
C ARG A 64 15.67 -11.36 -15.21
N ARG A 65 16.15 -10.28 -15.82
CA ARG A 65 16.03 -10.03 -17.27
C ARG A 65 17.13 -10.76 -18.02
#